data_AF-A0AAE9QV27-F1
#
_entry.id   AF-A0AAE9QV27-F1
#
_cell.length_a   1.000
_cell.length_b   1.000
_cell.length_c   1.000
_cell.angle_alpha   90.00
_cell.angle_beta   90.00
_cell.angle_gamma   90.00
#
_symmetry.space_group_name_H-M   'P 1'
#
loop_
_entity.id
_entity.type
_entity.pdbx_description
1 polymer ?
#
loop_
_entity_poly.entity_id
_entity_poly.type
_entity_poly.pdbx_seq_one_letter_code
_entity_poly.pdbx_strand_id
1 'polypeptide(L)'
;MELKDYFPEMQVGPHPLGDKEWVSVKEGDQYVHFPKSCLSEKERLLLEVGLGQCEDLQPLGSPWQRYLLDHQGNPPQLFETSQFIYLNHQQALPDDLVELLQQMIAGLEVILPISATQTAFLCRQATSIKVLRSLEGLLPTLESDFGLALTMFVGNAWYQVAAGTLRECFEEECQLLTAYLKQKSGGKLLTFAEVMLWSILSHQSFPALTRQFHQFLNPQSDMADVVHALWSEHGNLVQTAQRLYIHRNSLQYKLDKFAQQSGLHLKQLDDLAFAHLFLLKY
;
A
#
# COMPACT_ATOMS: atom_id res chain seq x y z
N MET A 1 -7.91 5.87 45.39
CA MET A 1 -7.75 4.41 45.46
C MET A 1 -6.82 4.05 44.33
N GLU A 2 -5.65 3.51 44.66
CA GLU A 2 -4.65 3.18 43.64
C GLU A 2 -4.88 1.75 43.15
N LEU A 3 -4.60 1.48 41.87
CA LEU A 3 -4.77 0.15 41.26
C LEU A 3 -4.02 -0.96 42.04
N LYS A 4 -2.94 -0.58 42.74
CA LYS A 4 -2.15 -1.46 43.62
C LYS A 4 -2.93 -1.99 44.83
N ASP A 5 -3.98 -1.30 45.28
CA ASP A 5 -4.81 -1.73 46.41
C ASP A 5 -5.66 -2.96 46.07
N TYR A 6 -5.99 -3.13 44.79
CA TYR A 6 -6.81 -4.23 44.27
C TYR A 6 -5.97 -5.34 43.62
N PHE A 7 -4.79 -5.02 43.06
CA PHE A 7 -3.88 -5.97 42.40
C PHE A 7 -2.45 -5.87 42.95
N PRO A 8 -2.18 -6.49 44.13
CA PRO A 8 -0.88 -6.37 44.80
C PRO A 8 0.28 -7.05 44.04
N GLU A 9 -0.02 -7.95 43.11
CA GLU A 9 0.97 -8.69 42.30
C GLU A 9 1.25 -8.04 40.94
N MET A 10 0.73 -6.83 40.71
CA MET A 10 0.95 -6.04 39.51
C MET A 10 2.41 -5.61 39.38
N GLN A 11 2.99 -5.78 38.19
CA GLN A 11 4.32 -5.26 37.86
C GLN A 11 4.22 -4.10 36.87
N VAL A 12 5.20 -3.20 36.87
CA VAL A 12 5.27 -2.10 35.89
C VAL A 12 6.60 -2.17 35.16
N GLY A 13 6.55 -2.15 33.83
CA GLY A 13 7.71 -2.28 32.96
C GLY A 13 7.66 -1.32 31.77
N PRO A 14 8.80 -1.00 31.15
CA PRO A 14 8.85 -0.14 29.96
C PRO A 14 8.42 -0.85 28.66
N HIS A 15 8.26 -2.17 28.67
CA HIS A 15 7.93 -2.98 27.50
C HIS A 15 6.83 -3.99 27.84
N PRO A 16 6.00 -4.41 26.88
CA PRO A 16 5.02 -5.46 27.11
C PRO A 16 5.71 -6.81 27.40
N LEU A 17 5.23 -7.53 28.41
CA LEU A 17 5.66 -8.91 28.67
C LEU A 17 4.92 -9.83 27.69
N GLY A 18 5.68 -10.61 26.91
CA GLY A 18 5.16 -11.58 25.94
C GLY A 18 4.86 -12.97 26.54
N ASP A 19 4.87 -13.09 27.87
CA ASP A 19 4.59 -14.36 28.56
C ASP A 19 3.09 -14.64 28.63
N LYS A 20 2.70 -15.88 28.32
CA LYS A 20 1.29 -16.33 28.31
C LYS A 20 0.58 -16.20 29.66
N GLU A 21 1.34 -16.08 30.74
CA GLU A 21 0.83 -15.95 32.12
C GLU A 21 0.53 -14.50 32.54
N TRP A 22 0.94 -13.50 31.74
CA TRP A 22 0.80 -12.08 32.07
C TRP A 22 -0.06 -11.35 31.05
N VAL A 23 -0.84 -10.36 31.52
CA VAL A 23 -1.59 -9.42 30.68
C VAL A 23 -0.94 -8.05 30.82
N SER A 24 -0.47 -7.47 29.71
CA SER A 24 0.18 -6.16 29.70
C SER A 24 -0.79 -5.08 29.21
N VAL A 25 -1.10 -4.09 30.06
CA VAL A 25 -1.94 -2.93 29.74
C VAL A 25 -1.06 -1.70 29.62
N LYS A 26 -1.22 -0.92 28.54
CA LYS A 26 -0.47 0.32 28.37
C LYS A 26 -1.11 1.45 29.18
N GLU A 27 -0.36 2.04 30.09
CA GLU A 27 -0.76 3.21 30.88
C GLU A 27 0.26 4.33 30.63
N GLY A 28 -0.07 5.24 29.70
CA GLY A 28 0.85 6.30 29.27
C GLY A 28 2.08 5.75 28.54
N ASP A 29 3.27 5.97 29.12
CA ASP A 29 4.58 5.55 28.58
C ASP A 29 5.13 4.29 29.27
N GLN A 30 4.31 3.63 30.09
CA GLN A 30 4.65 2.42 30.83
C GLN A 30 3.61 1.32 30.58
N TYR A 31 4.03 0.08 30.77
CA TYR A 31 3.17 -1.10 30.72
C TYR A 31 2.96 -1.62 32.13
N VAL A 32 1.70 -1.91 32.42
CA VAL A 32 1.26 -2.53 33.66
C VAL A 32 0.98 -4.01 33.37
N HIS A 33 1.60 -4.90 34.12
CA HIS A 33 1.49 -6.34 33.97
C HIS A 33 0.66 -6.94 35.10
N PHE A 34 -0.40 -7.65 34.73
CA PHE A 34 -1.26 -8.39 35.63
C PHE A 34 -1.04 -9.90 35.45
N PRO A 35 -0.80 -10.68 36.52
CA PRO A 35 -0.76 -12.13 36.41
C PRO A 35 -2.18 -12.67 36.18
N LYS A 36 -2.37 -13.49 35.15
CA LYS A 36 -3.70 -14.04 34.79
C LYS A 36 -4.34 -14.82 35.95
N SER A 37 -3.54 -15.46 36.79
CA SER A 37 -4.00 -16.21 37.98
C SER A 37 -4.80 -15.37 38.98
N CYS A 38 -4.56 -14.07 39.04
CA CYS A 38 -5.18 -13.16 40.02
C CYS A 38 -6.34 -12.34 39.46
N LEU A 39 -6.70 -12.55 38.18
CA LEU A 39 -7.84 -11.91 37.54
C LEU A 39 -9.05 -12.84 37.56
N SER A 40 -10.20 -12.32 38.02
CA SER A 40 -11.48 -13.02 37.88
C SER A 40 -11.94 -13.08 36.43
N GLU A 41 -12.84 -14.01 36.09
CA GLU A 41 -13.37 -14.14 34.72
C GLU A 41 -13.99 -12.84 34.19
N LYS A 42 -14.66 -12.07 35.06
CA LYS A 42 -15.25 -10.77 34.68
C LYS A 42 -14.19 -9.71 34.38
N GLU A 43 -13.10 -9.69 35.13
CA GLU A 43 -12.00 -8.73 34.95
C GLU A 43 -11.18 -9.06 33.70
N ARG A 44 -10.97 -10.35 33.41
CA ARG A 44 -10.37 -10.79 32.14
C ARG A 44 -11.19 -10.32 30.95
N LEU A 45 -12.51 -10.50 31.00
CA LEU A 45 -13.41 -10.07 29.94
C LEU A 45 -13.42 -8.54 29.78
N LEU A 46 -13.37 -7.79 30.88
CA LEU A 46 -13.28 -6.32 30.87
C LEU A 46 -11.94 -5.83 30.30
N LEU A 47 -10.83 -6.52 30.59
CA LEU A 47 -9.52 -6.24 30.01
C LEU A 47 -9.47 -6.59 28.52
N GLU A 48 -10.07 -7.70 28.10
CA GLU A 48 -10.21 -8.08 26.67
C GLU A 48 -11.06 -7.07 25.88
N VAL A 49 -12.13 -6.55 26.48
CA VAL A 49 -13.00 -5.53 25.87
C VAL A 49 -12.33 -4.16 25.87
N GLY A 50 -11.63 -3.78 26.94
CA GLY A 50 -10.97 -2.48 27.08
C GLY A 50 -9.64 -2.35 26.31
N LEU A 51 -8.93 -3.47 26.10
CA LEU A 51 -7.72 -3.53 25.27
C LEU A 51 -8.04 -3.70 23.78
N GLY A 52 -9.32 -3.84 23.41
CA GLY A 52 -9.74 -4.14 22.05
C GLY A 52 -9.11 -5.44 21.57
N GLN A 53 -9.69 -6.58 21.95
CA GLN A 53 -9.43 -7.90 21.34
C GLN A 53 -7.97 -8.10 20.89
N CYS A 54 -7.06 -8.23 21.85
CA CYS A 54 -5.84 -9.00 21.58
C CYS A 54 -6.25 -10.47 21.60
N GLU A 55 -6.92 -10.90 20.55
CA GLU A 55 -7.27 -12.29 20.32
C GLU A 55 -5.98 -13.09 20.17
N ASP A 56 -5.67 -13.90 21.18
CA ASP A 56 -4.93 -15.14 21.01
C ASP A 56 -5.79 -16.09 20.13
N LEU A 57 -5.91 -15.77 18.84
CA LEU A 57 -6.50 -16.63 17.80
C LEU A 57 -5.42 -16.93 16.74
N GLN A 58 -4.80 -18.10 16.88
CA GLN A 58 -3.99 -18.82 15.89
C GLN A 58 -2.81 -18.06 15.21
N PRO A 59 -1.57 -18.61 15.21
CA PRO A 59 -0.49 -18.07 14.40
C PRO A 59 -0.70 -18.48 12.94
N LEU A 60 -1.54 -17.75 12.21
CA LEU A 60 -1.53 -17.72 10.75
C LEU A 60 -2.03 -16.35 10.28
N GLY A 61 -1.31 -15.29 10.68
CA GLY A 61 -1.13 -14.19 9.75
C GLY A 61 -0.74 -14.79 8.40
N SER A 62 -1.40 -14.36 7.32
CA SER A 62 -1.16 -14.93 5.99
C SER A 62 0.37 -15.02 5.77
N PRO A 63 0.91 -16.04 5.09
CA PRO A 63 2.36 -16.12 4.91
C PRO A 63 2.94 -14.84 4.26
N TRP A 64 2.12 -14.10 3.51
CA TRP A 64 2.39 -12.77 3.03
C TRP A 64 2.51 -11.70 4.12
N GLN A 65 1.67 -11.72 5.15
CA GLN A 65 1.79 -10.85 6.33
C GLN A 65 3.13 -11.07 7.04
N ARG A 66 3.51 -12.33 7.28
CA ARG A 66 4.79 -12.67 7.90
C ARG A 66 5.97 -12.15 7.07
N TYR A 67 5.86 -12.28 5.75
CA TYR A 67 6.90 -11.85 4.82
C TYR A 67 7.01 -10.32 4.68
N LEU A 68 5.89 -9.62 4.52
CA LEU A 68 5.82 -8.19 4.19
C LEU A 68 5.81 -7.29 5.42
N LEU A 69 5.17 -7.70 6.53
CA LEU A 69 5.06 -6.88 7.75
C LEU A 69 6.06 -7.34 8.82
N ASP A 70 6.18 -8.64 9.07
CA ASP A 70 7.06 -9.15 10.13
C ASP A 70 8.52 -9.33 9.66
N HIS A 71 8.78 -9.13 8.37
CA HIS A 71 10.06 -9.39 7.70
C HIS A 71 10.62 -10.81 7.93
N GLN A 72 9.74 -11.78 8.17
CA GLN A 72 10.08 -13.16 8.49
C GLN A 72 9.70 -14.13 7.37
N GLY A 73 10.59 -15.09 7.12
CA GLY A 73 10.35 -16.16 6.16
C GLY A 73 10.53 -15.75 4.70
N ASN A 74 10.11 -16.64 3.81
CA ASN A 74 10.13 -16.46 2.36
C ASN A 74 8.72 -16.10 1.88
N PRO A 75 8.56 -15.41 0.73
CA PRO A 75 7.24 -15.24 0.16
C PRO A 75 6.60 -16.60 -0.11
N PRO A 76 5.30 -16.77 0.16
CA PRO A 76 4.62 -18.05 -0.08
C PRO A 76 4.58 -18.41 -1.57
N GLN A 77 4.26 -17.45 -2.43
CA GLN A 77 4.12 -17.62 -3.88
C GLN A 77 4.43 -16.28 -4.56
N LEU A 78 5.20 -16.28 -5.64
CA LEU A 78 5.39 -15.08 -6.46
C LEU A 78 4.36 -15.07 -7.59
N PHE A 79 3.70 -13.94 -7.78
CA PHE A 79 2.80 -13.71 -8.92
C PHE A 79 3.58 -13.10 -10.08
N GLU A 80 3.10 -13.34 -11.30
CA GLU A 80 3.66 -12.69 -12.49
C GLU A 80 3.49 -11.17 -12.43
N THR A 81 2.36 -10.70 -11.91
CA THR A 81 2.13 -9.28 -11.61
C THR A 81 1.61 -9.17 -10.19
N SER A 82 2.18 -8.26 -9.41
CA SER A 82 1.73 -7.93 -8.06
C SER A 82 1.42 -6.44 -7.99
N GLN A 83 0.23 -6.08 -7.54
CA GLN A 83 -0.12 -4.68 -7.27
C GLN A 83 -0.67 -4.56 -5.86
N PHE A 84 -0.21 -3.53 -5.14
CA PHE A 84 -0.77 -3.17 -3.85
C PHE A 84 -1.78 -2.05 -4.00
N ILE A 85 -2.94 -2.22 -3.37
CA ILE A 85 -3.91 -1.14 -3.19
C ILE A 85 -3.98 -0.85 -1.69
N TYR A 86 -3.79 0.40 -1.32
CA TYR A 86 -3.79 0.84 0.07
C TYR A 86 -5.07 1.59 0.35
N LEU A 87 -5.70 1.28 1.48
CA LEU A 87 -6.88 1.97 1.97
C LEU A 87 -6.55 2.55 3.34
N ASN A 88 -6.56 3.87 3.41
CA ASN A 88 -6.45 4.61 4.66
C ASN A 88 -7.87 4.91 5.17
N HIS A 89 -8.09 4.60 6.45
CA HIS A 89 -9.38 4.68 7.13
C HIS A 89 -9.18 5.21 8.55
N GLN A 90 -10.24 5.74 9.17
CA GLN A 90 -10.15 6.34 10.52
C GLN A 90 -10.42 5.33 11.64
N GLN A 91 -11.07 4.22 11.30
CA GLN A 91 -11.52 3.18 12.22
C GLN A 91 -11.43 1.82 11.51
N ALA A 92 -11.41 0.74 12.28
CA ALA A 92 -11.37 -0.62 11.75
C ALA A 92 -12.39 -0.82 10.61
N LEU A 93 -11.93 -1.44 9.52
CA LEU A 93 -12.78 -1.69 8.36
C LEU A 93 -13.87 -2.69 8.73
N PRO A 94 -15.15 -2.37 8.48
CA PRO A 94 -16.23 -3.34 8.63
C PRO A 94 -16.03 -4.53 7.69
N ASP A 95 -16.33 -5.75 8.16
CA ASP A 95 -16.20 -6.97 7.35
C ASP A 95 -17.00 -6.88 6.04
N ASP A 96 -18.21 -6.33 6.09
CA ASP A 96 -19.06 -6.11 4.91
C ASP A 96 -18.39 -5.23 3.84
N LEU A 97 -17.64 -4.20 4.27
CA LEU A 97 -16.91 -3.33 3.34
C LEU A 97 -15.73 -4.08 2.72
N VAL A 98 -15.04 -4.90 3.51
CA VAL A 98 -13.95 -5.75 3.04
C VAL A 98 -14.45 -6.76 2.01
N GLU A 99 -15.57 -7.45 2.28
CA GLU A 99 -16.21 -8.39 1.34
C GLU A 99 -16.62 -7.70 0.03
N LEU A 100 -17.18 -6.50 0.12
CA LEU A 100 -17.55 -5.71 -1.06
C LEU A 100 -16.31 -5.35 -1.90
N LEU A 101 -15.21 -4.92 -1.26
CA LEU A 101 -13.96 -4.61 -1.95
C LEU A 101 -13.34 -5.87 -2.57
N GLN A 102 -13.42 -7.03 -1.92
CA GLN A 102 -12.99 -8.32 -2.47
C GLN A 102 -13.76 -8.69 -3.75
N GLN A 103 -15.05 -8.40 -3.82
CA GLN A 103 -15.86 -8.67 -5.02
C GLN A 103 -15.58 -7.68 -6.15
N MET A 104 -15.23 -6.43 -5.82
CA MET A 104 -14.97 -5.37 -6.80
C MET A 104 -13.55 -5.42 -7.38
N ILE A 105 -12.56 -5.76 -6.57
CA ILE A 105 -11.15 -5.75 -6.94
C ILE A 105 -10.77 -7.13 -7.47
N ALA A 106 -10.74 -7.26 -8.79
CA ALA A 106 -10.39 -8.51 -9.45
C ALA A 106 -8.95 -8.96 -9.12
N GLY A 107 -8.81 -10.19 -8.63
CA GLY A 107 -7.52 -10.79 -8.32
C GLY A 107 -6.93 -10.35 -6.99
N LEU A 108 -7.74 -9.84 -6.06
CA LEU A 108 -7.36 -9.67 -4.66
C LEU A 108 -7.09 -11.05 -4.03
N GLU A 109 -5.88 -11.26 -3.54
CA GLU A 109 -5.43 -12.52 -2.95
C GLU A 109 -5.20 -12.41 -1.44
N VAL A 110 -4.77 -11.24 -0.97
CA VAL A 110 -4.39 -11.04 0.44
C VAL A 110 -4.84 -9.68 0.94
N ILE A 111 -5.33 -9.65 2.17
CA ILE A 111 -5.60 -8.44 2.94
C ILE A 111 -4.54 -8.34 4.03
N LEU A 112 -3.90 -7.18 4.13
CA LEU A 112 -2.77 -6.91 5.01
C LEU A 112 -3.10 -5.70 5.89
N PRO A 113 -3.53 -5.89 7.15
CA PRO A 113 -3.69 -4.78 8.08
C PRO A 113 -2.30 -4.23 8.45
N ILE A 114 -1.91 -3.08 7.88
CA ILE A 114 -0.62 -2.43 8.14
C ILE A 114 -0.66 -1.73 9.50
N SER A 115 -1.78 -1.09 9.82
CA SER A 115 -2.02 -0.43 11.10
C SER A 115 -3.52 -0.35 11.39
N ALA A 116 -3.90 0.20 12.55
CA ALA A 116 -5.30 0.42 12.90
C ALA A 116 -6.06 1.36 11.94
N THR A 117 -5.34 2.12 11.12
CA THR A 117 -5.90 3.12 10.18
C THR A 117 -5.49 2.87 8.73
N GLN A 118 -4.82 1.76 8.44
CA GLN A 118 -4.31 1.48 7.10
C GLN A 118 -4.29 -0.01 6.80
N THR A 119 -4.90 -0.37 5.67
CA THR A 119 -4.96 -1.73 5.17
C THR A 119 -4.46 -1.77 3.73
N ALA A 120 -3.61 -2.73 3.39
CA ALA A 120 -3.21 -3.01 2.03
C ALA A 120 -3.88 -4.27 1.49
N PHE A 121 -4.13 -4.27 0.19
CA PHE A 121 -4.68 -5.37 -0.58
C PHE A 121 -3.65 -5.77 -1.63
N LEU A 122 -3.17 -7.01 -1.58
CA LEU A 122 -2.29 -7.56 -2.61
C LEU A 122 -3.13 -8.21 -3.70
N CYS A 123 -2.97 -7.71 -4.92
CA CYS A 123 -3.63 -8.20 -6.11
C CYS A 123 -2.64 -8.92 -7.03
N ARG A 124 -3.02 -10.08 -7.57
CA ARG A 124 -2.20 -10.87 -8.52
C ARG A 124 -2.22 -10.36 -9.97
N GLN A 125 -2.81 -9.19 -10.20
CA GLN A 125 -2.94 -8.56 -11.50
C GLN A 125 -3.07 -7.05 -11.34
N ALA A 126 -2.71 -6.30 -12.39
CA ALA A 126 -2.92 -4.86 -12.44
C ALA A 126 -4.41 -4.52 -12.48
N THR A 127 -4.81 -3.54 -11.68
CA THR A 127 -6.18 -3.04 -11.63
C THR A 127 -6.46 -2.24 -12.88
N SER A 128 -7.49 -2.63 -13.63
CA SER A 128 -7.84 -1.91 -14.85
C SER A 128 -8.33 -0.49 -14.55
N ILE A 129 -8.02 0.46 -15.44
CA ILE A 129 -8.49 1.85 -15.36
C ILE A 129 -10.02 1.92 -15.21
N LYS A 130 -10.77 0.99 -15.83
CA LYS A 130 -12.23 0.92 -15.71
C LYS A 130 -12.67 0.65 -14.27
N VAL A 131 -12.02 -0.28 -13.59
CA VAL A 131 -12.30 -0.61 -12.19
C VAL A 131 -11.93 0.57 -11.29
N LEU A 132 -10.78 1.21 -11.54
CA LEU A 132 -10.38 2.41 -10.79
C LEU A 132 -11.40 3.54 -10.88
N ARG A 133 -11.90 3.82 -12.10
CA ARG A 133 -12.96 4.83 -12.30
C ARG A 133 -14.27 4.45 -11.62
N SER A 134 -14.63 3.17 -11.63
CA SER A 134 -15.81 2.70 -10.89
C SER A 134 -15.64 2.87 -9.38
N LEU A 135 -14.46 2.53 -8.83
CA LEU A 135 -14.14 2.72 -7.42
C LEU A 135 -14.15 4.21 -7.04
N GLU A 136 -13.56 5.08 -7.87
CA GLU A 136 -13.57 6.54 -7.69
C GLU A 136 -15.00 7.08 -7.52
N GLY A 137 -15.93 6.62 -8.36
CA GLY A 137 -17.34 7.01 -8.30
C GLY A 137 -18.12 6.41 -7.12
N LEU A 138 -17.71 5.25 -6.62
CA LEU A 138 -18.39 4.55 -5.53
C LEU A 138 -17.87 4.92 -4.14
N LEU A 139 -16.63 5.39 -4.03
CA LEU A 139 -16.02 5.81 -2.76
C LEU A 139 -16.92 6.74 -1.93
N PRO A 140 -17.52 7.82 -2.47
CA PRO A 140 -18.43 8.67 -1.70
C PRO A 140 -19.65 7.93 -1.13
N THR A 141 -20.18 6.95 -1.87
CA THR A 141 -21.31 6.14 -1.42
C THR A 141 -20.88 5.20 -0.30
N LEU A 142 -19.73 4.53 -0.45
CA LEU A 142 -19.16 3.67 0.59
C LEU A 142 -18.87 4.46 1.87
N GLU A 143 -18.30 5.66 1.75
CA GLU A 143 -18.06 6.53 2.91
C GLU A 143 -19.37 6.91 3.63
N SER A 144 -20.44 7.15 2.87
CA SER A 144 -21.77 7.48 3.43
C SER A 144 -22.45 6.28 4.08
N ASP A 145 -22.44 5.12 3.41
CA ASP A 145 -23.12 3.90 3.88
C ASP A 145 -22.46 3.33 5.12
N PHE A 146 -21.13 3.40 5.20
CA PHE A 146 -20.35 2.89 6.34
C PHE A 146 -19.93 3.98 7.34
N GLY A 147 -20.23 5.25 7.06
CA GLY A 147 -19.96 6.37 7.96
C GLY A 147 -18.47 6.61 8.26
N LEU A 148 -17.59 6.35 7.30
CA LEU A 148 -16.14 6.42 7.49
C LEU A 148 -15.45 7.09 6.29
N ALA A 149 -14.45 7.94 6.55
CA ALA A 149 -13.68 8.58 5.49
C ALA A 149 -12.62 7.63 4.94
N LEU A 150 -12.53 7.53 3.61
CA LEU A 150 -11.64 6.63 2.89
C LEU A 150 -10.70 7.40 1.99
N THR A 151 -9.43 7.00 2.01
CA THR A 151 -8.47 7.37 0.97
C THR A 151 -7.85 6.12 0.41
N MET A 152 -8.11 5.87 -0.86
CA MET A 152 -7.55 4.75 -1.61
C MET A 152 -6.33 5.23 -2.38
N PHE A 153 -5.24 4.47 -2.30
CA PHE A 153 -4.04 4.67 -3.08
C PHE A 153 -3.73 3.41 -3.86
N VAL A 154 -3.63 3.54 -5.17
CA VAL A 154 -3.34 2.44 -6.08
C VAL A 154 -1.84 2.47 -6.37
N GLY A 155 -1.10 1.53 -5.79
CA GLY A 155 0.33 1.36 -6.01
C GLY A 155 0.67 0.92 -7.43
N ASN A 156 1.96 0.79 -7.73
CA ASN A 156 2.39 0.39 -9.06
C ASN A 156 2.09 -1.10 -9.32
N ALA A 157 1.95 -1.47 -10.60
CA ALA A 157 1.90 -2.86 -11.01
C ALA A 157 3.32 -3.41 -11.20
N TRP A 158 3.76 -4.27 -10.28
CA TRP A 158 5.09 -4.87 -10.28
C TRP A 158 5.10 -6.18 -11.07
N TYR A 159 5.70 -6.17 -12.26
CA TYR A 159 5.78 -7.32 -13.15
C TYR A 159 7.08 -8.11 -12.98
N GLN A 160 6.98 -9.41 -12.70
CA GLN A 160 8.09 -10.37 -12.56
C GLN A 160 9.22 -9.89 -11.62
N VAL A 161 8.85 -9.18 -10.55
CA VAL A 161 9.80 -8.65 -9.58
C VAL A 161 10.21 -9.73 -8.58
N ALA A 162 11.50 -9.79 -8.26
CA ALA A 162 12.02 -10.72 -7.25
C ALA A 162 11.45 -10.40 -5.86
N ALA A 163 11.25 -11.42 -5.04
CA ALA A 163 10.67 -11.33 -3.70
C ALA A 163 11.18 -10.14 -2.86
N GLY A 164 12.50 -10.08 -2.65
CA GLY A 164 13.12 -9.05 -1.81
C GLY A 164 12.86 -7.64 -2.35
N THR A 165 12.92 -7.48 -3.66
CA THR A 165 12.62 -6.22 -4.34
C THR A 165 11.14 -5.84 -4.23
N LEU A 166 10.22 -6.80 -4.34
CA LEU A 166 8.79 -6.55 -4.16
C LEU A 166 8.50 -6.04 -2.74
N ARG A 167 9.16 -6.63 -1.73
CA ARG A 167 9.05 -6.17 -0.33
C ARG A 167 9.62 -4.76 -0.16
N GLU A 168 10.81 -4.49 -0.69
CA GLU A 168 11.39 -3.13 -0.67
C GLU A 168 10.45 -2.09 -1.33
N CYS A 169 9.83 -2.45 -2.46
CA CYS A 169 8.85 -1.58 -3.13
C CYS A 169 7.58 -1.38 -2.29
N PHE A 170 7.06 -2.44 -1.66
CA PHE A 170 5.90 -2.36 -0.77
C PHE A 170 6.17 -1.42 0.43
N GLU A 171 7.34 -1.56 1.06
CA GLU A 171 7.75 -0.71 2.18
C GLU A 171 7.84 0.76 1.76
N GLU A 172 8.47 1.04 0.60
CA GLU A 172 8.58 2.40 0.09
C GLU A 172 7.24 2.98 -0.40
N GLU A 173 6.33 2.18 -0.95
CA GLU A 173 4.96 2.61 -1.27
C GLU A 173 4.18 3.00 -0.01
N CYS A 174 4.34 2.25 1.10
CA CYS A 174 3.74 2.62 2.39
C CYS A 174 4.30 3.96 2.91
N GLN A 175 5.62 4.15 2.83
CA GLN A 175 6.29 5.37 3.24
C GLN A 175 5.88 6.56 2.36
N LEU A 176 5.80 6.34 1.04
CA LEU A 176 5.36 7.31 0.04
C LEU A 176 3.96 7.83 0.35
N LEU A 177 3.00 6.92 0.56
CA LEU A 177 1.63 7.27 0.91
C LEU A 177 1.57 8.03 2.25
N THR A 178 2.28 7.53 3.26
CA THR A 178 2.33 8.18 4.59
C THR A 178 2.89 9.60 4.51
N ALA A 179 3.95 9.80 3.72
CA ALA A 179 4.57 11.10 3.52
C ALA A 179 3.62 12.06 2.76
N TYR A 180 2.92 11.56 1.75
CA TYR A 180 1.94 12.34 0.99
C TYR A 180 0.79 12.82 1.88
N LEU A 181 0.16 11.91 2.63
CA LEU A 181 -1.00 12.22 3.48
C LEU A 181 -0.66 13.20 4.62
N LYS A 182 0.61 13.27 5.05
CA LYS A 182 1.07 14.27 6.03
C LYS A 182 1.08 15.70 5.49
N GLN A 183 1.28 15.88 4.18
CA GLN A 183 1.40 17.21 3.55
C GLN A 183 0.17 17.60 2.72
N LYS A 184 -0.58 16.61 2.23
CA LYS A 184 -1.73 16.79 1.36
C LYS A 184 -2.91 16.03 1.93
N SER A 185 -4.01 16.73 2.16
CA SER A 185 -5.31 16.15 2.49
C SER A 185 -6.28 16.52 1.37
N GLY A 186 -6.74 15.53 0.58
CA GLY A 186 -7.74 15.86 -0.45
C GLY A 186 -8.04 14.81 -1.52
N GLY A 187 -7.19 13.81 -1.74
CA GLY A 187 -7.47 12.77 -2.74
C GLY A 187 -8.25 11.60 -2.14
N LYS A 188 -9.42 11.26 -2.72
CA LYS A 188 -10.14 10.02 -2.36
C LYS A 188 -9.55 8.80 -3.05
N LEU A 189 -9.11 8.96 -4.30
CA LEU A 189 -8.39 7.96 -5.07
C LEU A 189 -7.09 8.58 -5.57
N LEU A 190 -5.97 8.03 -5.13
CA LEU A 190 -4.62 8.42 -5.48
C LEU A 190 -4.00 7.36 -6.37
N THR A 191 -3.25 7.77 -7.39
CA THR A 191 -2.50 6.83 -8.24
C THR A 191 -1.01 6.89 -7.95
N PHE A 192 -0.30 5.79 -8.22
CA PHE A 192 1.15 5.71 -8.04
C PHE A 192 1.90 6.88 -8.68
N ALA A 193 1.63 7.18 -9.96
CA ALA A 193 2.31 8.25 -10.68
C ALA A 193 2.04 9.63 -10.09
N GLU A 194 0.79 9.92 -9.68
CA GLU A 194 0.45 11.18 -9.01
C GLU A 194 1.27 11.39 -7.73
N VAL A 195 1.32 10.37 -6.87
CA VAL A 195 2.03 10.47 -5.59
C VAL A 195 3.55 10.50 -5.80
N MET A 196 4.07 9.80 -6.82
CA MET A 196 5.48 9.89 -7.21
C MET A 196 5.85 11.25 -7.84
N LEU A 197 4.96 11.89 -8.58
CA LEU A 197 5.19 13.26 -9.06
C LEU A 197 5.32 14.23 -7.89
N TRP A 198 4.44 14.10 -6.89
CA TRP A 198 4.56 14.87 -5.66
C TRP A 198 5.89 14.59 -4.94
N SER A 199 6.35 13.33 -4.87
CA SER A 199 7.60 12.98 -4.20
C SER A 199 8.83 13.63 -4.84
N ILE A 200 8.84 13.72 -6.17
CA ILE A 200 9.87 14.43 -6.93
C ILE A 200 9.91 15.92 -6.56
N LEU A 201 8.75 16.57 -6.53
CA LEU A 201 8.61 18.02 -6.23
C LEU A 201 8.91 18.37 -4.77
N SER A 202 8.60 17.44 -3.86
CA SER A 202 8.84 17.60 -2.41
C SER A 202 10.20 17.07 -1.95
N HIS A 203 11.08 16.72 -2.92
CA HIS A 203 12.43 16.18 -2.68
C HIS A 203 12.46 14.96 -1.75
N GLN A 204 11.40 14.16 -1.73
CA GLN A 204 11.38 12.86 -1.07
C GLN A 204 12.21 11.86 -1.89
N SER A 205 12.80 10.87 -1.21
CA SER A 205 13.64 9.86 -1.85
C SER A 205 13.15 8.46 -1.51
N PHE A 206 12.92 7.66 -2.55
CA PHE A 206 12.47 6.28 -2.48
C PHE A 206 13.40 5.41 -3.36
N PRO A 207 14.56 4.99 -2.83
CA PRO A 207 15.60 4.32 -3.62
C PRO A 207 15.19 3.00 -4.29
N ALA A 208 14.39 2.16 -3.66
CA ALA A 208 13.94 0.88 -4.22
C ALA A 208 12.99 1.10 -5.41
N LEU A 209 12.00 1.99 -5.27
CA LEU A 209 11.11 2.40 -6.35
C LEU A 209 11.92 3.02 -7.49
N THR A 210 12.82 3.95 -7.17
CA THR A 210 13.70 4.61 -8.15
C THR A 210 14.56 3.60 -8.90
N ARG A 211 15.12 2.60 -8.20
CA ARG A 211 15.92 1.52 -8.80
C ARG A 211 15.12 0.68 -9.78
N GLN A 212 13.84 0.41 -9.51
CA GLN A 212 12.99 -0.33 -10.46
C GLN A 212 12.77 0.46 -11.74
N PHE A 213 12.41 1.74 -11.65
CA PHE A 213 12.15 2.55 -12.83
C PHE A 213 13.40 2.80 -13.67
N HIS A 214 14.59 2.91 -13.06
CA HIS A 214 15.85 3.04 -13.79
C HIS A 214 16.13 1.92 -14.80
N GLN A 215 15.61 0.72 -14.56
CA GLN A 215 15.77 -0.41 -15.48
C GLN A 215 15.05 -0.16 -16.82
N PHE A 216 13.96 0.62 -16.79
CA PHE A 216 13.11 0.89 -17.94
C PHE A 216 13.26 2.31 -18.48
N LEU A 217 13.60 3.26 -17.61
CA LEU A 217 13.74 4.68 -17.87
C LEU A 217 15.17 5.11 -17.54
N ASN A 218 16.06 4.94 -18.51
CA ASN A 218 17.39 5.52 -18.49
C ASN A 218 17.70 6.19 -19.83
N PRO A 219 18.61 7.18 -19.88
CA PRO A 219 18.88 7.95 -21.10
C PRO A 219 19.35 7.13 -22.30
N GLN A 220 19.81 5.89 -22.10
CA GLN A 220 20.29 5.00 -23.16
C GLN A 220 19.23 4.02 -23.66
N SER A 221 18.05 3.98 -23.02
CA SER A 221 16.98 3.08 -23.39
C SER A 221 16.20 3.59 -24.61
N ASP A 222 15.80 2.68 -25.50
CA ASP A 222 14.85 2.96 -26.59
C ASP A 222 13.57 3.66 -26.11
N MET A 223 13.22 3.47 -24.83
CA MET A 223 12.04 4.06 -24.23
C MET A 223 12.21 5.55 -23.92
N ALA A 224 13.43 6.02 -23.66
CA ALA A 224 13.68 7.44 -23.40
C ALA A 224 13.27 8.30 -24.60
N ASP A 225 13.68 7.90 -25.82
CA ASP A 225 13.28 8.57 -27.05
C ASP A 225 11.76 8.56 -27.25
N VAL A 226 11.10 7.44 -26.93
CA VAL A 226 9.64 7.31 -26.99
C VAL A 226 8.96 8.27 -26.01
N VAL A 227 9.41 8.31 -24.75
CA VAL A 227 8.87 9.21 -23.71
C VAL A 227 9.09 10.68 -24.11
N HIS A 228 10.28 11.04 -24.57
CA HIS A 228 10.58 12.41 -25.01
C HIS A 228 9.74 12.85 -26.21
N ALA A 229 9.60 11.97 -27.22
CA ALA A 229 8.76 12.27 -28.38
C ALA A 229 7.28 12.34 -27.99
N LEU A 230 6.80 11.45 -27.11
CA LEU A 230 5.41 11.46 -26.65
C LEU A 230 5.10 12.72 -25.84
N TRP A 231 6.01 13.14 -24.96
CA TRP A 231 5.90 14.40 -24.22
C TRP A 231 5.88 15.62 -25.15
N SER A 232 6.81 15.68 -26.10
CA SER A 232 6.93 16.79 -27.06
C SER A 232 5.69 16.94 -27.94
N GLU A 233 5.04 15.83 -28.27
CA GLU A 233 3.80 15.78 -29.06
C GLU A 233 2.55 15.75 -28.17
N HIS A 234 2.64 16.14 -26.89
CA HIS A 234 1.51 16.26 -25.96
C HIS A 234 0.66 14.98 -25.83
N GLY A 235 1.28 13.80 -25.89
CA GLY A 235 0.61 12.51 -25.85
C GLY A 235 -0.02 12.06 -27.18
N ASN A 236 0.19 12.78 -28.28
CA ASN A 236 -0.40 12.45 -29.57
C ASN A 236 0.33 11.30 -30.27
N LEU A 237 -0.24 10.09 -30.18
CA LEU A 237 0.33 8.87 -30.77
C LEU A 237 0.62 8.95 -32.28
N VAL A 238 -0.18 9.70 -33.05
CA VAL A 238 0.03 9.80 -34.51
C VAL A 238 1.27 10.65 -34.80
N GLN A 239 1.36 11.82 -34.16
CA GLN A 239 2.49 12.73 -34.33
C GLN A 239 3.78 12.12 -33.75
N THR A 240 3.70 11.44 -32.61
CA THR A 240 4.85 10.72 -32.03
C THR A 240 5.37 9.62 -32.96
N ALA A 241 4.47 8.82 -33.55
CA ALA A 241 4.87 7.78 -34.49
C ALA A 241 5.56 8.36 -35.74
N GLN A 242 5.02 9.46 -36.28
CA GLN A 242 5.63 10.19 -37.39
C GLN A 242 7.02 10.73 -37.02
N ARG A 243 7.16 11.34 -35.84
CA ARG A 243 8.43 11.88 -35.33
C ARG A 243 9.50 10.82 -35.13
N LEU A 244 9.10 9.63 -34.66
CA LEU A 244 9.98 8.49 -34.47
C LEU A 244 10.18 7.66 -35.73
N TYR A 245 9.58 8.05 -36.87
CA TYR A 245 9.62 7.31 -38.13
C TYR A 245 9.18 5.84 -38.00
N ILE A 246 8.22 5.56 -37.11
CA ILE A 246 7.65 4.21 -36.91
C ILE A 246 6.16 4.19 -37.21
N HIS A 247 5.62 3.01 -37.46
CA HIS A 247 4.18 2.85 -37.61
C HIS A 247 3.46 3.03 -36.26
N ARG A 248 2.25 3.61 -36.29
CA ARG A 248 1.42 3.80 -35.08
C ARG A 248 1.21 2.51 -34.29
N ASN A 249 0.98 1.38 -34.98
CA ASN A 249 0.79 0.09 -34.32
C ASN A 249 2.08 -0.38 -33.61
N SER A 250 3.24 -0.09 -34.18
CA SER A 250 4.53 -0.41 -33.56
C SER A 250 4.77 0.43 -32.32
N LEU A 251 4.44 1.74 -32.36
CA LEU A 251 4.46 2.60 -31.18
C LEU A 251 3.50 2.06 -30.10
N GLN A 252 2.27 1.76 -30.48
CA GLN A 252 1.25 1.20 -29.58
C GLN A 252 1.74 -0.08 -28.89
N TYR A 253 2.32 -1.02 -29.64
CA TYR A 253 2.90 -2.24 -29.08
C TYR A 253 4.05 -1.95 -28.11
N LYS A 254 4.95 -1.01 -28.45
CA LYS A 254 6.03 -0.59 -27.53
C LYS A 254 5.47 -0.02 -26.23
N LEU A 255 4.43 0.82 -26.29
CA LEU A 255 3.78 1.40 -25.12
C LEU A 255 3.08 0.34 -24.27
N ASP A 256 2.39 -0.62 -24.89
CA ASP A 256 1.69 -1.68 -24.16
C ASP A 256 2.69 -2.62 -23.47
N LYS A 257 3.78 -2.98 -24.16
CA LYS A 257 4.87 -3.77 -23.57
C LYS A 257 5.53 -3.02 -22.42
N PHE A 258 5.79 -1.73 -22.57
CA PHE A 258 6.34 -0.91 -21.49
C PHE A 258 5.40 -0.87 -20.28
N ALA A 259 4.11 -0.62 -20.50
CA ALA A 259 3.12 -0.59 -19.42
C ALA A 259 3.03 -1.94 -18.69
N GLN A 260 3.11 -3.06 -19.41
CA GLN A 260 3.14 -4.38 -18.80
C GLN A 260 4.38 -4.57 -17.91
N GLN A 261 5.55 -4.09 -18.33
CA GLN A 261 6.81 -4.32 -17.62
C GLN A 261 7.05 -3.32 -16.48
N SER A 262 6.71 -2.05 -16.66
CA SER A 262 6.98 -0.98 -15.69
C SER A 262 5.77 -0.62 -14.82
N GLY A 263 4.56 -0.99 -15.24
CA GLY A 263 3.31 -0.56 -14.63
C GLY A 263 2.83 0.84 -15.06
N LEU A 264 3.61 1.56 -15.88
CA LEU A 264 3.28 2.92 -16.33
C LEU A 264 2.54 2.92 -17.66
N HIS A 265 1.31 3.42 -17.66
CA HIS A 265 0.50 3.62 -18.85
C HIS A 265 0.73 5.02 -19.42
N LEU A 266 1.77 5.21 -20.23
CA LEU A 266 2.17 6.51 -20.81
C LEU A 266 1.10 7.24 -21.67
N LYS A 267 -0.07 6.66 -21.86
CA LYS A 267 -1.25 7.36 -22.41
C LYS A 267 -1.99 8.20 -21.37
N GLN A 268 -1.81 7.89 -20.09
CA GLN A 268 -2.25 8.70 -18.97
C GLN A 268 -1.21 9.81 -18.75
N LEU A 269 -1.72 11.02 -18.49
CA LEU A 269 -0.89 12.22 -18.38
C LEU A 269 0.06 12.14 -17.19
N ASP A 270 -0.40 11.64 -16.04
CA ASP A 270 0.41 11.54 -14.83
C ASP A 270 1.57 10.54 -15.01
N ASP A 271 1.29 9.38 -15.60
CA ASP A 271 2.31 8.37 -15.90
C ASP A 271 3.36 8.89 -16.89
N LEU A 272 2.91 9.62 -17.92
CA LEU A 272 3.81 10.23 -18.91
C LEU A 272 4.65 11.35 -18.27
N ALA A 273 4.04 12.21 -17.45
CA ALA A 273 4.74 13.27 -16.74
C ALA A 273 5.77 12.70 -15.77
N PHE A 274 5.41 11.64 -15.03
CA PHE A 274 6.31 10.93 -14.15
C PHE A 274 7.50 10.39 -14.93
N ALA A 275 7.27 9.64 -16.01
CA ALA A 275 8.33 9.07 -16.82
C ALA A 275 9.27 10.14 -17.41
N HIS A 276 8.71 11.25 -17.91
CA HIS A 276 9.49 12.34 -18.47
C HIS A 276 10.35 13.05 -17.41
N LEU A 277 9.76 13.39 -16.25
CA LEU A 277 10.49 14.04 -15.16
C LEU A 277 11.53 13.11 -14.54
N PHE A 278 11.25 11.81 -14.48
CA PHE A 278 12.21 10.81 -14.02
C PHE A 278 13.48 10.84 -14.88
N LEU A 279 13.34 10.82 -16.21
CA LEU A 279 14.46 10.90 -17.16
C LEU A 279 15.24 12.23 -17.10
N LEU A 280 14.61 13.32 -16.65
CA LEU A 280 15.30 14.60 -16.47
C LEU A 280 16.07 14.67 -15.14
N LYS A 281 15.57 13.98 -14.12
CA LYS A 281 16.14 14.02 -12.77
C LYS A 281 17.31 13.07 -12.61
N TYR A 282 17.29 11.91 -13.28
CA TYR A 282 18.27 10.84 -13.11
C TYR A 282 18.89 10.41 -14.44
#